data_AF-A0A444JH73-F1
#
_entry.id   AF-A0A444JH73-F1
#
_cell.length_a   1.000
_cell.length_b   1.000
_cell.length_c   1.000
_cell.angle_alpha   90.00
_cell.angle_beta   90.00
_cell.angle_gamma   90.00
#
_symmetry.space_group_name_H-M   'P 1'
#
loop_
_entity.id
_entity.type
_entity.pdbx_description
1 polymer ?
#
loop_
_entity_poly.entity_id
_entity_poly.type
_entity_poly.pdbx_seq_one_letter_code
_entity_poly.pdbx_strand_id
1 'polypeptide(L)'
;MKVQFTDISTAGNRYIITDDTWLTQTDLRKNAPVHAELTLTRKNEQRVEVRGNLNAGLLLVCDRCLADFNFPAQPPFIIYWMEQAKRAVI
;
A
#
# COMPACT_ATOMS: atom_id res chain seq x y z
N MET A 1 -10.41 1.14 -3.41
CA MET A 1 -10.19 2.21 -4.42
C MET A 1 -9.84 1.59 -5.77
N LYS A 2 -10.32 2.13 -6.89
CA LYS A 2 -9.95 1.70 -8.24
C LYS A 2 -9.60 2.95 -9.06
N VAL A 3 -8.48 2.95 -9.77
CA VAL A 3 -8.01 4.05 -10.62
C VAL A 3 -7.81 3.49 -12.03
N GLN A 4 -8.38 4.14 -13.05
CA GLN A 4 -8.17 3.72 -14.43
C GLN A 4 -6.77 4.09 -14.90
N PHE A 5 -6.15 3.25 -15.71
CA PHE A 5 -4.80 3.49 -16.22
C PHE A 5 -4.69 4.80 -17.01
N THR A 6 -5.72 5.13 -17.79
CA THR A 6 -5.80 6.36 -18.60
C THR A 6 -5.76 7.62 -17.75
N ASP A 7 -6.24 7.54 -16.51
CA ASP A 7 -6.33 8.67 -15.59
C ASP A 7 -5.01 8.90 -14.84
N ILE A 8 -4.04 7.99 -14.98
CA ILE A 8 -2.72 8.10 -14.35
C ILE A 8 -1.83 9.04 -15.16
N SER A 9 -1.52 10.19 -14.56
CA SER A 9 -0.66 11.19 -15.15
C SER A 9 0.79 10.69 -15.25
N THR A 10 1.48 11.12 -16.31
CA THR A 10 2.93 10.98 -16.44
C THR A 10 3.68 11.88 -15.45
N ALA A 11 3.05 12.94 -14.94
CA ALA A 11 3.59 13.80 -13.89
C ALA A 11 3.41 13.21 -12.47
N GLY A 12 2.63 12.14 -12.34
CA GLY A 12 2.33 11.50 -11.06
C GLY A 12 1.02 11.99 -10.43
N ASN A 13 0.22 11.07 -9.94
CA ASN A 13 -0.98 11.33 -9.14
C ASN A 13 -0.73 10.89 -7.70
N ARG A 14 -0.96 11.77 -6.72
CA ARG A 14 -0.81 11.47 -5.30
C ARG A 14 -2.16 11.06 -4.70
N TYR A 15 -2.13 10.00 -3.90
CA TYR A 15 -3.27 9.50 -3.17
C TYR A 15 -2.90 9.28 -1.71
N ILE A 16 -3.88 9.52 -0.85
CA ILE A 16 -3.78 9.31 0.59
C ILE A 16 -4.87 8.31 0.96
N ILE A 17 -4.49 7.24 1.61
CA ILE A 17 -5.39 6.21 2.11
C ILE A 17 -5.29 6.19 3.63
N THR A 18 -6.36 6.58 4.29
CA THR A 18 -6.47 6.65 5.76
C THR A 18 -7.50 5.67 6.32
N ASP A 19 -8.24 5.00 5.44
CA ASP A 19 -9.18 3.96 5.84
C ASP A 19 -8.39 2.71 6.30
N ASP A 20 -8.89 1.96 7.28
CA ASP A 20 -8.24 0.73 7.74
C ASP A 20 -8.70 -0.51 6.95
N THR A 21 -9.78 -0.39 6.16
CA THR A 21 -10.40 -1.53 5.46
C THR A 21 -9.58 -2.07 4.29
N TRP A 22 -8.58 -1.35 3.77
CA TRP A 22 -7.78 -1.84 2.64
C TRP A 22 -6.69 -2.83 3.07
N LEU A 23 -6.26 -2.79 4.33
CA LEU A 23 -5.27 -3.70 4.88
C LEU A 23 -5.99 -4.79 5.69
N THR A 24 -6.78 -5.62 5.02
CA THR A 24 -7.57 -6.72 5.63
C THR A 24 -6.74 -7.92 6.10
N GLN A 25 -5.40 -7.87 6.01
CA GLN A 25 -4.57 -8.98 6.48
C GLN A 25 -4.83 -9.24 7.98
N THR A 26 -5.43 -10.40 8.24
CA THR A 26 -5.96 -10.83 9.54
C THR A 26 -4.89 -11.15 10.57
N ASP A 27 -3.66 -11.38 10.11
CA ASP A 27 -2.59 -11.91 10.96
C ASP A 27 -1.80 -10.79 11.65
N LEU A 28 -2.02 -9.53 11.24
CA LEU A 28 -1.38 -8.36 11.84
C LEU A 28 -2.33 -7.66 12.82
N ARG A 29 -1.99 -7.70 14.11
CA ARG A 29 -2.67 -6.90 15.13
C ARG A 29 -2.21 -5.45 14.99
N LYS A 30 -3.14 -4.56 14.65
CA LYS A 30 -2.90 -3.11 14.54
C LYS A 30 -3.20 -2.44 15.87
N ASN A 31 -2.40 -1.46 16.27
CA ASN A 31 -2.62 -0.65 17.48
C ASN A 31 -2.77 0.86 17.18
N ALA A 32 -2.63 1.25 15.92
CA ALA A 32 -2.84 2.61 15.43
C ALA A 32 -3.46 2.59 14.02
N PRO A 33 -4.15 3.67 13.60
CA PRO A 33 -4.67 3.80 12.24
C PRO A 33 -3.58 3.62 11.19
N VAL A 34 -3.93 2.99 10.07
CA VAL A 34 -3.03 2.78 8.94
C VAL A 34 -3.14 3.94 7.98
N HIS A 35 -2.02 4.64 7.75
CA HIS A 35 -1.91 5.70 6.76
C HIS A 35 -0.97 5.27 5.65
N ALA A 36 -1.43 5.31 4.41
CA ALA A 36 -0.58 5.10 3.25
C ALA A 36 -0.62 6.32 2.34
N GLU A 37 0.57 6.79 1.96
CA GLU A 37 0.72 7.79 0.90
C GLU A 37 1.32 7.09 -0.30
N LEU A 38 0.67 7.23 -1.45
CA LEU A 38 1.17 6.64 -2.68
C LEU A 38 1.08 7.61 -3.85
N THR A 39 2.07 7.51 -4.72
CA THR A 39 2.17 8.23 -5.97
C THR A 39 2.15 7.22 -7.11
N LEU A 40 1.16 7.34 -7.98
CA LEU A 40 1.05 6.58 -9.22
C LEU A 40 1.62 7.42 -10.37
N THR A 41 2.64 6.92 -11.04
CA THR A 41 3.26 7.61 -12.19
C THR A 41 3.23 6.70 -13.40
N ARG A 42 2.56 7.13 -14.46
CA ARG A 42 2.58 6.40 -15.73
C ARG A 42 3.96 6.60 -16.38
N LYS A 43 4.68 5.50 -16.60
CA LYS A 43 6.02 5.52 -17.23
C LYS A 43 5.95 5.39 -18.74
N ASN A 44 4.99 4.61 -19.23
CA ASN A 44 4.69 4.44 -20.64
C ASN A 44 3.24 3.94 -20.80
N GLU A 45 2.83 3.56 -22.01
CA GLU A 45 1.47 3.08 -22.31
C GLU A 45 1.08 1.77 -21.62
N GLN A 46 2.00 1.08 -20.96
CA GLN A 46 1.76 -0.24 -20.36
C GLN A 46 2.30 -0.37 -18.93
N ARG A 47 2.91 0.69 -18.37
CA ARG A 47 3.61 0.62 -17.10
C ARG A 47 3.28 1.78 -16.19
N VAL A 48 2.90 1.43 -14.97
CA VAL A 48 2.73 2.35 -13.86
C VAL A 48 3.77 2.02 -12.80
N GLU A 49 4.45 3.05 -12.35
CA GLU A 49 5.24 3.00 -11.14
C GLU A 49 4.36 3.44 -9.98
N VAL A 50 4.34 2.62 -8.93
CA VAL A 50 3.69 2.92 -7.67
C VAL A 50 4.81 3.14 -6.65
N ARG A 51 4.87 4.32 -6.07
CA ARG A 51 5.77 4.61 -4.94
C ARG A 51 4.95 4.99 -3.75
N GLY A 52 5.37 4.64 -2.55
CA GLY A 52 4.66 5.09 -1.37
C GLY A 52 5.38 4.82 -0.08
N ASN A 53 4.78 5.34 0.97
CA ASN A 53 5.15 5.05 2.34
C ASN A 53 3.93 4.53 3.07
N LEU A 54 4.16 3.50 3.87
CA LEU A 54 3.19 3.04 4.86
C LEU A 54 3.57 3.64 6.20
N ASN A 55 2.59 4.08 6.97
CA ASN A 55 2.73 4.40 8.38
C ASN A 55 1.68 3.62 9.15
N ALA A 56 2.11 2.61 9.89
CA ALA A 56 1.23 1.72 10.64
C ALA A 56 1.82 1.46 12.02
N GLY A 57 0.95 1.38 13.03
CA GLY A 57 1.30 0.84 14.33
C GLY A 57 0.94 -0.65 14.39
N LEU A 58 1.94 -1.50 14.59
CA LEU A 58 1.78 -2.94 14.77
C LEU A 58 1.93 -3.31 16.25
N LEU A 59 1.14 -4.29 16.68
CA LEU A 59 1.28 -4.94 17.98
C LEU A 59 1.88 -6.32 17.75
N LEU A 60 3.13 -6.47 18.17
CA LEU A 60 3.87 -7.72 18.07
C LEU A 60 3.85 -8.42 19.42
N VAL A 61 3.79 -9.75 19.42
CA VAL A 61 3.91 -10.56 20.64
C VAL A 61 5.33 -11.10 20.70
N CYS A 62 6.02 -10.89 21.82
CA CYS A 62 7.32 -11.51 22.04
C CYS A 62 7.15 -13.02 22.24
N ASP A 63 7.86 -13.83 21.46
CA ASP A 63 7.87 -15.29 21.57
C ASP A 63 8.45 -15.80 22.90
N ARG A 64 9.36 -15.02 23.51
CA ARG A 64 10.05 -15.39 24.74
C ARG A 64 9.26 -15.07 26.01
N CYS A 65 8.65 -13.89 26.10
CA CYS A 65 7.96 -13.44 27.31
C CYS A 65 6.45 -13.22 27.13
N LEU A 66 5.92 -13.43 25.91
CA LEU A 66 4.51 -13.26 25.54
C LEU A 66 3.96 -11.85 25.77
N ALA A 67 4.83 -10.86 26.02
CA ALA A 67 4.42 -9.48 26.17
C ALA A 67 4.10 -8.86 24.81
N ASP A 68 3.09 -7.99 24.79
CA ASP A 68 2.75 -7.15 23.65
C ASP A 68 3.77 -5.99 23.54
N PHE A 69 4.22 -5.71 22.31
CA PHE A 69 5.16 -4.63 21.98
C PHE A 69 4.62 -3.78 20.83
N ASN A 70 4.65 -2.46 21.01
CA ASN A 70 4.24 -1.50 19.99
C ASN A 70 5.38 -1.25 19.01
N PHE A 71 5.23 -1.70 17.77
CA PHE A 71 6.20 -1.53 16.70
C PHE A 71 5.71 -0.53 15.65
N PRO A 72 6.37 0.63 15.49
CA PRO A 72 6.08 1.56 14.41
C PRO A 72 6.65 1.03 13.09
N ALA A 73 5.78 0.70 12.14
CA ALA A 73 6.15 0.27 10.80
C ALA A 73 6.05 1.44 9.81
N GLN A 74 7.20 1.90 9.33
CA GLN A 74 7.29 2.99 8.36
C GLN A 74 8.06 2.63 7.06
N PRO A 75 7.76 1.50 6.40
CA PRO A 75 8.52 1.08 5.23
C PRO A 75 8.17 1.95 4.00
N PRO A 76 9.19 2.44 3.27
CA PRO A 76 8.99 2.88 1.90
C PRO A 76 8.81 1.66 0.98
N PHE A 77 8.02 1.81 -0.07
CA PHE A 77 7.86 0.78 -1.09
C PHE A 77 7.82 1.36 -2.50
N ILE A 78 8.29 0.56 -3.46
CA ILE A 78 8.20 0.83 -4.88
C ILE A 78 7.75 -0.46 -5.57
N ILE A 79 6.66 -0.39 -6.32
CA ILE A 79 6.11 -1.51 -7.07
C ILE A 79 5.93 -1.08 -8.52
N TYR A 80 6.35 -1.90 -9.47
CA TYR A 80 6.10 -1.68 -10.88
C TYR A 80 4.93 -2.56 -11.32
N TRP A 81 3.84 -1.92 -11.71
CA TRP A 81 2.69 -2.59 -12.30
C TRP A 81 2.79 -2.51 -13.82
N MET A 82 2.69 -3.66 -14.48
CA MET A 82 2.58 -3.76 -15.93
C MET A 82 1.13 -4.11 -16.27
N GLU A 83 0.52 -3.34 -17.15
CA GLU A 83 -0.76 -3.68 -17.74
C GLU A 83 -0.50 -4.80 -18.77
N GLN A 84 -0.74 -6.06 -18.38
CA GLN A 84 -0.86 -7.11 -19.38
C GLN A 84 -2.14 -6.84 -20.17
N ALA A 85 -1.97 -6.45 -21.42
CA ALA A 85 -3.07 -6.23 -22.34
C ALA A 85 -4.03 -7.43 -22.35
N LYS A 86 -5.29 -7.13 -22.00
CA LYS A 86 -6.51 -7.91 -22.26
C LYS A 86 -6.71 -9.23 -21.47
N ARG A 87 -7.76 -9.19 -20.64
CA ARG A 87 -8.60 -10.29 -20.13
C ARG A 87 -7.98 -11.17 -19.02
N ALA A 88 -8.43 -10.92 -17.80
CA ALA A 88 -8.94 -11.97 -16.92
C ALA A 88 -10.03 -11.37 -16.02
N VAL A 89 -11.20 -11.99 -16.06
CA VAL A 89 -12.35 -11.73 -15.19
C VAL A 89 -12.22 -12.67 -14.00
N ILE A 90 -12.39 -12.10 -12.80
CA ILE A 90 -12.37 -12.68 -11.44
C ILE A 90 -10.97 -12.93 -10.88
#